data_AF-A0A973NSX5-F1
#
_entry.id   AF-A0A973NSX5-F1
#
_cell.length_a   1.000
_cell.length_b   1.000
_cell.length_c   1.000
_cell.angle_alpha   90.00
_cell.angle_beta   90.00
_cell.angle_gamma   90.00
#
_symmetry.space_group_name_H-M   'P 1'
#
loop_
_entity.id
_entity.type
_entity.pdbx_description
1 polymer ?
#
loop_
_entity_poly.entity_id
_entity_poly.type
_entity_poly.pdbx_seq_one_letter_code
_entity_poly.pdbx_strand_id
1 'polypeptide(L)'
;MTFWEPIPWKLGFFASRRAKKGFTQRSQMSLIWRAAGDEWPPASACADDIDFARRTGDGFVAKTADERLFLLKRDWAGWPDPPDWGLISQSKSDGEWHRWGSFSELPATWTLPESQNA
;
A
#
# COMPACT_ATOMS: atom_id res chain seq x y z
N MET A 1 2.72 -16.58 -8.17
CA MET A 1 2.29 -16.70 -6.74
C MET A 1 2.67 -15.39 -6.11
N THR A 2 1.70 -14.56 -5.74
CA THR A 2 1.97 -13.24 -5.18
C THR A 2 2.63 -13.38 -3.81
N PHE A 3 3.89 -12.96 -3.70
CA PHE A 3 4.61 -12.88 -2.44
C PHE A 3 3.99 -11.76 -1.59
N TRP A 4 3.53 -12.08 -0.38
CA TRP A 4 2.88 -11.14 0.55
C TRP A 4 3.45 -11.34 1.95
N GLU A 5 3.75 -10.23 2.63
CA GLU A 5 4.31 -10.19 3.98
C GLU A 5 3.61 -9.14 4.87
N PRO A 6 3.46 -9.41 6.18
CA PRO A 6 2.88 -8.45 7.12
C PRO A 6 3.86 -7.31 7.46
N ILE A 7 3.34 -6.07 7.62
CA ILE A 7 4.13 -4.91 8.10
C ILE A 7 3.59 -4.41 9.44
N PRO A 8 4.38 -4.41 10.53
CA PRO A 8 5.78 -4.88 10.64
C PRO A 8 5.92 -6.40 10.66
N TRP A 9 7.11 -6.93 10.32
CA TRP A 9 7.40 -8.39 10.27
C TRP A 9 7.19 -9.11 11.62
N LYS A 10 7.13 -8.36 12.73
CA LYS A 10 6.80 -8.86 14.08
C LYS A 10 5.31 -8.81 14.42
N LEU A 11 4.41 -8.77 13.44
CA LEU A 11 2.98 -8.91 13.71
C LEU A 11 2.67 -10.31 14.24
N GLY A 12 1.96 -10.36 15.37
CA GLY A 12 1.44 -11.62 15.90
C GLY A 12 0.53 -12.32 14.89
N PHE A 13 0.46 -13.65 14.96
CA PHE A 13 -0.24 -14.51 13.98
C PHE A 13 -1.63 -14.00 13.56
N PHE A 14 -2.45 -13.55 14.52
CA PHE A 14 -3.80 -13.03 14.26
C PHE A 14 -3.79 -11.70 13.51
N ALA A 15 -2.86 -10.81 13.84
CA ALA A 15 -2.73 -9.52 13.18
C ALA A 15 -2.23 -9.69 11.73
N SER A 16 -1.29 -10.62 11.50
CA SER A 16 -0.87 -11.02 10.16
C SER A 16 -2.02 -11.64 9.36
N ARG A 17 -2.85 -12.50 9.97
CA ARG A 17 -4.04 -13.06 9.31
C ARG A 17 -5.07 -11.98 8.95
N ARG A 18 -5.29 -11.00 9.83
CA ARG A 18 -6.20 -9.87 9.59
C ARG A 18 -5.70 -9.00 8.45
N ALA A 19 -4.40 -8.67 8.45
CA ALA A 19 -3.76 -7.93 7.38
C ALA A 19 -3.87 -8.67 6.04
N LYS A 20 -3.55 -9.97 6.00
CA LYS A 20 -3.68 -10.80 4.79
C LYS A 20 -5.12 -10.83 4.27
N LYS A 21 -6.09 -11.05 5.16
CA LYS A 21 -7.52 -11.07 4.78
C LYS A 21 -7.95 -9.74 4.16
N GLY A 22 -7.54 -8.62 4.76
CA GLY A 22 -7.87 -7.31 4.22
C GLY A 22 -7.13 -6.98 2.93
N PHE A 23 -5.89 -7.43 2.74
CA PHE A 23 -5.21 -7.37 1.46
C PHE A 23 -5.96 -8.18 0.40
N THR A 24 -6.31 -9.45 0.68
CA THR A 24 -7.04 -10.31 -0.26
C THR A 24 -8.39 -9.70 -0.66
N GLN A 25 -9.11 -9.09 0.28
CA GLN A 25 -10.38 -8.43 -0.03
C GLN A 25 -10.18 -7.26 -1.00
N ARG A 26 -9.13 -6.47 -0.83
CA ARG A 26 -8.81 -5.31 -1.68
C ARG A 26 -8.16 -5.70 -3.01
N SER A 27 -7.42 -6.79 -3.05
CA SER A 27 -6.87 -7.35 -4.29
C SER A 27 -7.96 -7.90 -5.21
N GLN A 28 -9.16 -8.16 -4.69
CA GLN A 28 -10.33 -8.56 -5.50
C GLN A 28 -11.16 -7.36 -5.96
N MET A 29 -10.91 -6.16 -5.41
CA MET A 29 -11.61 -4.94 -5.82
C MET A 29 -10.95 -4.36 -7.07
N SER A 30 -11.78 -3.91 -8.02
CA SER A 30 -11.33 -3.11 -9.16
C SER A 30 -10.96 -1.69 -8.69
N LEU A 31 -9.72 -1.54 -8.22
CA LEU A 31 -9.19 -0.27 -7.75
C LEU A 31 -8.52 0.48 -8.90
N ILE A 32 -9.03 1.67 -9.19
CA ILE A 32 -8.38 2.62 -10.10
C ILE A 32 -7.49 3.51 -9.25
N TRP A 33 -6.19 3.35 -9.42
CA TRP A 33 -5.18 4.14 -8.75
C TRP A 33 -4.93 5.42 -9.54
N ARG A 34 -4.52 6.47 -8.84
CA ARG A 34 -4.01 7.72 -9.43
C ARG A 34 -2.75 8.14 -8.68
N ALA A 35 -1.86 8.88 -9.31
CA ALA A 35 -0.67 9.40 -8.64
C ALA A 35 -1.08 10.18 -7.38
N ALA A 36 -0.38 9.96 -6.26
CA ALA A 36 -0.70 10.61 -5.00
C ALA A 36 -0.51 12.13 -5.08
N GLY A 37 0.50 12.62 -5.82
CA GLY A 37 0.76 14.05 -5.98
C GLY A 37 1.01 14.71 -4.62
N ASP A 38 0.14 15.64 -4.21
CA ASP A 38 0.17 16.25 -2.87
C ASP A 38 -0.73 15.53 -1.84
N GLU A 39 -1.58 14.59 -2.28
CA GLU A 39 -2.51 13.83 -1.42
C GLU A 39 -1.80 12.68 -0.70
N TRP A 40 -0.66 12.94 -0.05
CA TRP A 40 0.06 11.94 0.72
C TRP A 40 -0.52 11.75 2.13
N PRO A 41 -0.47 10.53 2.68
CA PRO A 41 -0.76 10.33 4.09
C PRO A 41 0.21 11.11 4.98
N PRO A 42 -0.17 11.44 6.23
CA PRO A 42 0.77 11.96 7.20
C PRO A 42 1.83 10.90 7.53
N ALA A 43 3.08 11.31 7.78
CA ALA A 43 4.19 10.40 8.10
C ALA A 43 3.89 9.47 9.30
N SER A 44 3.08 9.94 10.25
CA SER A 44 2.60 9.14 11.39
C SER A 44 1.78 7.91 11.00
N ALA A 45 1.20 7.87 9.80
CA ALA A 45 0.42 6.74 9.30
C ALA A 45 1.31 5.57 8.82
N CYS A 46 2.48 5.84 8.22
CA CYS A 46 3.31 4.79 7.58
C CYS A 46 4.77 4.71 8.01
N ALA A 47 5.25 5.53 8.93
CA ALA A 47 6.67 5.56 9.27
C ALA A 47 7.55 5.78 8.01
N ASP A 48 8.77 5.25 8.01
CA ASP A 48 9.85 5.53 7.04
C ASP A 48 9.48 5.30 5.55
N ASP A 49 8.46 4.48 5.27
CA ASP A 49 8.02 4.18 3.90
C ASP A 49 7.39 5.37 3.18
N ILE A 50 6.71 6.26 3.91
CA ILE A 50 6.08 7.45 3.31
C ILE A 50 7.12 8.48 2.94
N ASP A 51 8.14 8.67 3.77
CA ASP A 51 9.19 9.66 3.48
C ASP A 51 9.97 9.23 2.25
N PHE A 52 10.20 7.93 2.08
CA PHE A 52 10.76 7.38 0.85
C PHE A 52 9.85 7.59 -0.35
N ALA A 53 8.58 7.17 -0.28
CA ALA A 53 7.62 7.30 -1.38
C ALA A 53 7.34 8.77 -1.76
N ARG A 54 7.32 9.68 -0.78
CA ARG A 54 7.24 11.14 -1.01
C ARG A 54 8.48 11.67 -1.73
N ARG A 55 9.66 11.14 -1.38
CA ARG A 55 10.93 11.58 -1.97
C ARG A 55 11.12 11.10 -3.39
N THR A 56 10.63 9.90 -3.73
CA THR A 56 10.67 9.35 -5.09
C THR A 56 9.49 9.79 -5.94
N GLY A 57 8.39 10.25 -5.33
CA GLY A 57 7.14 10.57 -6.03
C GLY A 57 6.36 9.33 -6.48
N ASP A 58 6.85 8.14 -6.17
CA ASP A 58 6.30 6.86 -6.62
C ASP A 58 5.27 6.32 -5.62
N GLY A 59 4.10 6.96 -5.57
CA GLY A 59 2.98 6.41 -4.83
C GLY A 59 1.64 6.82 -5.42
N PHE A 60 0.67 5.99 -5.11
CA PHE A 60 -0.65 6.08 -5.70
C PHE A 60 -1.72 6.10 -4.61
N VAL A 61 -2.83 6.75 -4.92
CA VAL A 61 -4.01 6.81 -4.07
C VAL A 61 -5.21 6.27 -4.85
N ALA A 62 -6.01 5.44 -4.21
CA ALA A 62 -7.31 5.02 -4.69
C ALA A 62 -8.38 5.40 -3.65
N LYS A 63 -9.57 5.79 -4.10
CA LYS A 63 -10.69 6.12 -3.22
C LYS A 63 -11.78 5.08 -3.41
N THR A 64 -12.23 4.45 -2.32
CA THR A 64 -13.43 3.59 -2.32
C THR A 64 -14.57 4.34 -1.64
N ALA A 65 -15.73 3.70 -1.49
CA ALA A 65 -16.85 4.27 -0.74
C ALA A 65 -16.44 4.56 0.71
N ASP A 66 -15.83 3.56 1.38
CA ASP A 66 -15.64 3.55 2.83
C ASP A 66 -14.24 3.98 3.27
N GLU A 67 -13.24 3.93 2.39
CA GLU A 67 -11.84 4.18 2.74
C GLU A 67 -11.07 4.89 1.64
N ARG A 68 -9.89 5.40 2.00
CA ARG A 68 -8.86 5.84 1.05
C ARG A 68 -7.71 4.87 1.13
N LEU A 69 -7.30 4.34 -0.01
CA LEU A 69 -6.22 3.40 -0.13
C LEU A 69 -5.00 4.15 -0.66
N PHE A 70 -3.84 3.86 -0.09
CA PHE A 70 -2.57 4.35 -0.62
C PHE A 70 -1.65 3.17 -0.87
N LEU A 71 -1.04 3.22 -2.04
CA LEU A 71 -0.09 2.27 -2.54
C LEU A 71 1.26 2.98 -2.58
N LEU A 72 2.18 2.51 -1.77
CA LEU A 72 3.53 3.04 -1.68
C LEU A 72 4.44 2.10 -2.45
N LYS A 73 5.22 2.63 -3.39
CA LYS A 73 6.32 1.87 -3.99
C LYS A 73 7.55 2.06 -3.12
N ARG A 74 8.12 0.96 -2.66
CA ARG A 74 9.40 0.91 -1.97
C ARG A 74 10.48 0.66 -3.02
N ASP A 75 11.46 1.54 -3.08
CA ASP A 75 12.69 1.33 -3.83
C ASP A 75 13.84 1.27 -2.80
N TRP A 76 13.80 0.22 -1.99
CA TRP A 76 14.84 -0.04 -1.00
C TRP A 76 15.83 -1.06 -1.55
N ALA A 77 17.05 -0.61 -1.84
CA ALA A 77 18.16 -1.50 -2.17
C ALA A 77 18.80 -2.04 -0.89
N GLY A 78 18.35 -3.22 -0.43
CA GLY A 78 18.97 -3.91 0.69
C GLY A 78 18.61 -5.39 0.74
N TRP A 79 19.53 -6.23 1.20
CA TRP A 79 19.35 -7.68 1.25
C TRP A 79 18.68 -8.11 2.56
N PRO A 80 17.68 -9.02 2.53
CA PRO A 80 17.08 -9.66 1.36
C PRO A 80 16.11 -8.72 0.61
N ASP A 81 15.96 -8.90 -0.71
CA ASP A 81 15.12 -8.05 -1.58
C ASP A 81 13.71 -7.93 -1.02
N PRO A 82 13.34 -6.77 -0.45
CA PRO A 82 12.05 -6.60 0.15
C PRO A 82 10.98 -6.40 -0.95
N PRO A 83 9.74 -6.79 -0.69
CA PRO A 83 8.62 -6.53 -1.59
C PRO A 83 8.50 -5.05 -1.99
N ASP A 84 8.30 -4.82 -3.29
CA ASP A 84 8.29 -3.51 -3.95
C ASP A 84 7.12 -2.61 -3.53
N TRP A 85 6.05 -3.18 -2.98
CA TRP A 85 4.82 -2.45 -2.71
C TRP A 85 4.40 -2.55 -1.25
N GLY A 86 3.83 -1.47 -0.72
CA GLY A 86 3.13 -1.42 0.56
C GLY A 86 1.71 -0.92 0.37
N LEU A 87 0.73 -1.63 0.95
CA LEU A 87 -0.67 -1.19 0.94
C LEU A 87 -1.10 -0.70 2.33
N ILE A 88 -1.64 0.52 2.34
CA ILE A 88 -2.29 1.11 3.50
C ILE A 88 -3.69 1.59 3.13
N SER A 89 -4.57 1.68 4.14
CA SER A 89 -5.82 2.38 3.98
C SER A 89 -6.11 3.28 5.18
N GLN A 90 -6.92 4.30 4.92
CA GLN A 90 -7.51 5.16 5.92
C GLN A 90 -9.02 4.98 5.87
N SER A 91 -9.61 4.55 6.98
CA SER A 91 -11.07 4.50 7.10
C SER A 91 -11.63 5.92 7.06
N LYS A 92 -12.68 6.15 6.27
CA LYS A 92 -13.38 7.46 6.27
C LYS A 92 -14.33 7.59 7.47
N SER A 93 -14.79 6.49 8.06
CA SER A 93 -15.70 6.53 9.22
C SER A 93 -15.00 7.07 10.45
N ASP A 94 -13.83 6.54 10.76
CA ASP A 94 -13.15 6.77 12.03
C ASP A 94 -11.78 7.45 11.87
N GLY A 95 -11.32 7.65 10.62
CA GLY A 95 -10.00 8.21 10.32
C GLY A 95 -8.83 7.28 10.63
N GLU A 96 -9.11 6.05 11.10
CA GLU A 96 -8.10 5.06 11.47
C GLU A 96 -7.29 4.57 10.26
N TRP A 97 -6.00 4.36 10.50
CA TRP A 97 -5.06 3.83 9.50
C TRP A 97 -4.90 2.32 9.67
N HIS A 98 -4.97 1.60 8.57
CA HIS A 98 -4.76 0.16 8.52
C HIS A 98 -3.63 -0.19 7.55
N ARG A 99 -2.74 -1.06 7.99
CA ARG A 99 -1.63 -1.58 7.18
C ARG A 99 -1.97 -2.99 6.74
N TRP A 100 -2.00 -3.21 5.44
CA TRP A 100 -2.45 -4.47 4.84
C TRP A 100 -1.27 -5.38 4.44
N GLY A 101 -0.05 -4.88 4.57
CA GLY A 101 1.17 -5.62 4.31
C GLY A 101 1.90 -5.14 3.06
N SER A 102 3.02 -5.80 2.79
CA SER A 102 3.82 -5.61 1.59
C SER A 102 3.69 -6.78 0.65
N PHE A 103 3.91 -6.52 -0.63
CA PHE A 103 3.83 -7.54 -1.68
C PHE A 103 4.67 -7.13 -2.89
N SER A 104 5.07 -8.12 -3.69
CA SER A 104 5.94 -7.89 -4.86
C SER A 104 5.16 -7.66 -6.15
N GLU A 105 3.95 -8.21 -6.26
CA GLU A 105 3.15 -8.12 -7.50
C GLU A 105 1.81 -7.42 -7.25
N LEU A 106 1.45 -6.50 -8.15
CA LEU A 106 0.15 -5.85 -8.11
C LEU A 106 -0.96 -6.83 -8.55
N PRO A 107 -2.11 -6.83 -7.86
CA PRO A 107 -3.28 -7.56 -8.31
C PRO A 107 -3.71 -7.15 -9.72
N ALA A 108 -4.08 -8.13 -10.56
CA ALA A 108 -4.50 -7.89 -11.95
C ALA A 108 -5.79 -7.05 -12.08
N THR A 109 -6.56 -6.93 -10.99
CA THR A 109 -7.77 -6.10 -10.89
C THR A 109 -7.46 -4.62 -10.69
N TRP A 110 -6.21 -4.28 -10.37
CA TRP A 110 -5.79 -2.92 -10.08
C TRP A 110 -5.27 -2.25 -11.35
N THR A 111 -5.76 -1.04 -11.61
CA THR A 111 -5.29 -0.22 -12.73
C THR A 111 -4.46 0.91 -12.17
N LEU A 112 -3.14 0.85 -12.41
CA LEU A 112 -2.28 2.01 -12.22
C LEU A 112 -2.51 3.00 -13.36
N PRO A 113 -2.41 4.32 -13.12
CA PRO A 113 -2.26 5.24 -14.22
C PRO A 113 -0.93 4.87 -14.90
N GLU A 114 -0.93 4.67 -16.22
CA GLU A 114 0.33 4.52 -16.95
C GLU A 114 1.22 5.68 -16.52
N SER A 115 2.41 5.35 -16.00
CA SER A 115 3.44 6.35 -15.75
C SER A 115 3.52 7.20 -17.01
N GLN A 116 3.16 8.48 -16.91
CA GLN A 116 3.42 9.44 -17.98
C GLN A 116 4.94 9.62 -18.06
N ASN A 117 5.65 8.60 -18.54
CA ASN A 117 6.96 8.72 -19.12
C ASN A 117 6.72 9.02 -20.60
N ALA A 118 6.54 10.32 -20.87
CA ALA A 118 6.83 10.89 -22.18
C ALA A 118 8.30 11.32 -22.21
#